data_AF-A0A2V8IJ02-F1
#
_entry.id   AF-A0A2V8IJ02-F1
#
_cell.length_a   1.000
_cell.length_b   1.000
_cell.length_c   1.000
_cell.angle_alpha   90.00
_cell.angle_beta   90.00
_cell.angle_gamma   90.00
#
_symmetry.space_group_name_H-M   'P 1'
#
loop_
_entity.id
_entity.type
_entity.pdbx_description
1 polymer ?
#
loop_
_entity_poly.entity_id
_entity_poly.type
_entity_poly.pdbx_seq_one_letter_code
_entity_poly.pdbx_strand_id
1 'polypeptide(L)' 'MGVVLAIVVAFFAYTNFADRSTPAGQAPLVEVTQQTFDEFKSEFNRARGQVRVIALLSPT' A
#
# COMPACT_ATOMS: atom_id res chain seq x y z
N MET A 1 -13.54 25.59 -23.43
CA MET A 1 -12.14 25.73 -23.01
C MET A 1 -11.98 25.77 -21.49
N GLY A 2 -12.68 26.66 -20.76
CA GLY A 2 -12.54 26.76 -19.29
C GLY A 2 -12.83 25.47 -18.50
N VAL A 3 -13.88 24.73 -18.86
CA VAL A 3 -14.24 23.47 -18.18
C VAL A 3 -13.16 22.39 -18.35
N VAL A 4 -12.62 22.25 -19.56
CA VAL A 4 -11.54 21.29 -19.84
C VAL A 4 -10.31 21.64 -19.01
N LEU A 5 -9.96 22.93 -18.94
CA LEU A 5 -8.81 23.40 -18.18
C LEU A 5 -9.00 23.15 -16.66
N ALA A 6 -10.21 23.36 -16.14
CA ALA A 6 -10.54 23.06 -14.75
C ALA A 6 -10.44 21.55 -14.43
N ILE A 7 -10.88 20.68 -15.34
CA ILE A 7 -10.76 19.22 -15.17
C ILE A 7 -9.29 18.79 -15.13
N VAL A 8 -8.46 19.34 -16.03
CA VAL A 8 -7.03 19.03 -16.07
C VAL A 8 -6.35 19.47 -14.77
N VAL A 9 -6.62 20.69 -14.29
CA VAL A 9 -6.06 21.19 -13.03
C VAL A 9 -6.51 20.33 -11.84
N ALA A 10 -7.78 19.96 -11.77
CA ALA A 10 -8.30 19.10 -10.72
C ALA A 10 -7.67 17.70 -10.74
N PHE A 11 -7.47 17.12 -11.92
CA PHE A 11 -6.80 15.82 -12.09
C PHE A 11 -5.33 15.86 -11.66
N PHE A 12 -4.60 16.91 -12.05
CA PHE A 12 -3.22 17.11 -11.61
C PHE A 12 -3.13 17.33 -10.10
N ALA A 13 -4.04 18.12 -9.53
CA ALA A 13 -4.10 18.35 -8.10
C ALA A 13 -4.38 17.05 -7.34
N TYR A 14 -5.35 16.25 -7.80
CA TYR A 14 -5.68 14.96 -7.19
C TYR A 14 -4.50 13.98 -7.26
N THR A 15 -3.86 13.84 -8.42
CA THR A 15 -2.77 12.86 -8.56
C THR A 15 -1.51 13.20 -7.77
N ASN A 16 -1.22 14.48 -7.54
CA ASN A 16 -0.01 14.93 -6.83
C ASN A 16 -0.23 15.15 -5.33
N PHE A 17 -1.42 15.60 -4.93
CA PHE A 17 -1.69 16.01 -3.54
C PHE A 17 -2.71 15.14 -2.83
N ALA A 18 -3.36 14.18 -3.49
CA ALA A 18 -4.17 13.21 -2.76
C ALA A 18 -3.25 12.38 -1.85
N ASP A 19 -3.60 12.32 -0.58
CA ASP A 19 -2.91 11.51 0.42
C ASP A 19 -2.86 10.05 -0.02
N ARG A 20 -1.69 9.62 -0.46
CA ARG A 20 -1.38 8.20 -0.61
C ARG A 20 -0.94 7.74 0.76
N SER A 21 -1.92 7.48 1.62
CA SER A 21 -1.69 6.87 2.92
C SER A 21 -1.10 5.49 2.67
N THR A 22 0.23 5.44 2.58
CA THR A 22 0.97 4.20 2.51
C THR A 22 1.03 3.73 3.95
N PRO A 23 0.38 2.62 4.32
CA PRO A 23 0.41 2.15 5.70
C PRO A 23 1.85 2.03 6.16
N ALA A 24 2.12 2.33 7.43
CA ALA A 24 3.44 2.09 8.01
C ALA A 24 3.87 0.65 7.69
N GLY A 25 4.98 0.50 6.98
CA GLY A 25 5.46 -0.81 6.56
C GLY A 25 5.79 -1.68 7.77
N GLN A 26 5.48 -2.97 7.69
CA GLN A 26 6.03 -3.95 8.64
C GLN A 26 7.52 -4.12 8.39
N ALA A 27 8.28 -4.46 9.44
CA ALA A 27 9.65 -4.90 9.28
C ALA A 27 9.69 -6.11 8.33
N PRO A 28 10.70 -6.22 7.45
CA PRO A 28 10.80 -7.33 6.53
C PRO A 28 10.89 -8.66 7.30
N LEU A 29 10.13 -9.67 6.87
CA LEU A 29 10.29 -11.03 7.37
C LEU A 29 11.62 -11.58 6.85
N VAL A 30 12.66 -11.53 7.70
CA VAL A 30 14.00 -12.04 7.38
C VAL A 30 14.03 -13.57 7.35
N GLU A 31 13.19 -14.22 8.16
CA GLU A 31 13.10 -15.67 8.26
C GLU A 31 11.64 -16.14 8.20
N VAL A 32 11.37 -17.10 7.32
CA VAL A 32 10.05 -17.74 7.20
C VAL A 32 10.04 -18.98 8.09
N THR A 33 9.60 -18.81 9.33
CA THR A 33 9.31 -19.91 10.25
C THR A 33 7.80 -20.15 10.29
N GLN A 34 7.37 -21.25 10.89
CA GLN A 34 5.93 -21.51 11.06
C GLN A 34 5.24 -20.40 11.87
N GLN A 35 5.90 -19.90 12.92
CA GLN A 35 5.39 -18.81 13.74
C GLN A 35 5.25 -17.50 12.94
N THR A 36 6.30 -17.09 12.20
CA THR A 36 6.25 -15.82 11.45
C THR A 36 5.25 -15.88 10.31
N PHE A 37 5.02 -17.06 9.73
CA PHE A 37 3.99 -17.28 8.72
C PHE A 37 2.57 -17.19 9.30
N ASP A 38 2.32 -17.75 10.48
CA ASP A 38 1.02 -17.68 11.15
C ASP A 38 0.68 -16.24 11.58
N GLU A 39 1.67 -15.47 12.06
CA GLU A 39 1.54 -14.05 12.35
C GLU A 39 1.24 -13.24 11.09
N PHE A 40 1.99 -13.46 10.00
CA PHE A 40 1.73 -12.84 8.70
C PHE A 40 0.30 -13.11 8.22
N LYS A 41 -0.15 -14.37 8.27
CA LYS A 41 -1.50 -14.77 7.88
C LYS A 41 -2.57 -14.08 8.73
N SER A 42 -2.34 -13.93 10.03
CA SER A 42 -3.25 -13.23 10.95
C SER A 42 -3.38 -11.75 10.58
N GLU A 43 -2.27 -11.04 10.41
CA GLU A 43 -2.26 -9.61 10.06
C GLU A 43 -2.83 -9.35 8.65
N PHE A 44 -2.48 -10.18 7.67
CA PHE A 44 -3.00 -10.09 6.31
C PHE A 44 -4.52 -10.26 6.25
N ASN A 45 -5.08 -11.16 7.08
CA ASN A 45 -6.53 -11.37 7.16
C ASN A 45 -7.23 -10.27 7.97
N ARG A 46 -6.55 -9.65 8.95
CA ARG A 46 -7.09 -8.51 9.70
C ARG A 46 -7.31 -7.29 8.80
N ALA A 47 -6.45 -7.07 7.82
CA ALA A 47 -6.56 -5.98 6.83
C ALA A 47 -7.68 -6.19 5.78
N ARG A 48 -8.72 -7.00 6.08
CA ARG A 48 -9.85 -7.25 5.18
C ARG A 48 -10.60 -5.94 4.89
N GLY A 49 -10.85 -5.68 3.61
CA GLY A 49 -11.51 -4.45 3.16
C GLY A 49 -10.57 -3.26 2.95
N GLN A 50 -9.26 -3.44 3.18
CA GLN A 50 -8.22 -2.47 2.88
C GLN A 50 -7.32 -2.97 1.74
N VAL A 51 -6.50 -2.07 1.18
CA VAL A 51 -5.47 -2.43 0.19
C VAL A 51 -4.41 -3.29 0.88
N ARG A 52 -4.10 -4.46 0.31
CA ARG A 52 -3.10 -5.41 0.82
C ARG A 52 -1.97 -5.54 -0.18
N VAL A 53 -0.75 -5.34 0.28
CA VAL A 53 0.48 -5.41 -0.52
C VAL A 53 1.38 -6.48 0.08
N ILE A 54 1.88 -7.39 -0.75
CA ILE A 54 2.89 -8.39 -0.37
C ILE A 54 4.16 -8.06 -1.16
N ALA A 55 5.22 -7.69 -0.46
CA ALA A 55 6.53 -7.47 -1.05
C ALA A 55 7.41 -8.71 -0.81
N LEU A 56 7.76 -9.41 -1.88
CA LEU A 56 8.71 -10.52 -1.82
C LEU A 56 10.11 -9.96 -2.10
N LEU A 57 10.95 -9.95 -1.07
CA LEU A 57 12.32 -9.45 -1.15
C LEU A 57 13.26 -10.61 -1.41
N SER A 58 14.05 -10.53 -2.49
CA SER A 58 15.18 -11.44 -2.69
C SER A 58 16.33 -11.02 -1.77
N PRO A 59 17.03 -11.97 -1.11
CA PRO A 59 18.27 -11.66 -0.41
C PRO A 59 19.28 -11.04 -1.39
N THR A 60 19.86 -9.90 -1.04
CA THR A 60 20.96 -9.26 -1.77
C THR A 60 22.31 -9.75 -1.30
#